data_AF-A0A815T913-F1
#
_entry.id   AF-A0A815T913-F1
#
_cell.length_a   1.000
_cell.length_b   1.000
_cell.length_c   1.000
_cell.angle_alpha   90.00
_cell.angle_beta   90.00
_cell.angle_gamma   90.00
#
_symmetry.space_group_name_H-M   'P 1'
#
loop_
_entity.id
_entity.type
_entity.pdbx_description
1 polymer ?
#
loop_
_entity_poly.entity_id
_entity_poly.type
_entity_poly.pdbx_seq_one_letter_code
_entity_poly.pdbx_strand_id
1 'polypeptide(L)'
;MQCYYLTIKSLTELDITLHRKISKNLRIQRSEVSLCVAIVNVEERTHGNYRIYSIPILSQRGQHKFVSTDGFLQPGTYLILPFLFNPINKQMDNTEFNIAVHSSCSIDLERIRISLRIQREFLIKLCIFYGEEVQTRNSMDDGVKIYELKKFWDGLILLVENRNLNKNVHFHFRCTLSQNAFISRKDSNHQLFDVIPSMHRQIIVTIARKNASHSFTIGHDFQYILSSQDFIKNSHINKQKHWPNIDESILSEDIHLPQSISNTKHQ
;
A
#
# COMPACT_ATOMS: atom_id res chain seq x y z
N MET A 1 -2.96 14.40 -1.86
CA MET A 1 -1.63 14.01 -2.38
C MET A 1 -1.30 14.82 -3.62
N GLN A 2 -0.08 15.35 -3.74
CA GLN A 2 0.41 15.92 -5.01
C GLN A 2 0.81 14.78 -5.95
N CYS A 3 0.42 14.86 -7.22
CA CYS A 3 0.75 13.91 -8.28
C CYS A 3 0.73 14.62 -9.64
N TYR A 4 0.92 13.87 -10.74
CA TYR A 4 0.95 14.45 -12.08
C TYR A 4 0.14 13.63 -13.08
N TYR A 5 -0.65 14.31 -13.90
CA TYR A 5 -1.16 13.74 -15.15
C TYR A 5 -0.04 13.73 -16.17
N LEU A 6 0.19 12.56 -16.77
CA LEU A 6 1.15 12.34 -17.84
C LEU A 6 0.39 11.90 -19.09
N THR A 7 0.46 12.68 -20.17
CA THR A 7 -0.10 12.31 -21.46
C THR A 7 1.01 11.96 -22.44
N ILE A 8 0.89 10.78 -23.04
CA ILE A 8 1.83 10.20 -24.00
C ILE A 8 1.12 10.12 -25.37
N LYS A 9 1.72 10.71 -26.41
CA LYS A 9 1.13 10.76 -27.78
C LYS A 9 1.64 9.65 -28.71
N SER A 10 2.83 9.12 -28.45
CA SER A 10 3.48 8.05 -29.21
C SER A 10 4.20 7.10 -28.25
N LEU A 11 4.55 5.88 -28.67
CA LEU A 11 5.38 4.97 -27.86
C LEU A 11 6.60 5.73 -27.33
N THR A 12 6.72 5.84 -26.00
CA THR A 12 7.71 6.69 -25.35
C THR A 12 8.47 5.90 -24.29
N GLU A 13 9.79 5.96 -24.38
CA GLU A 13 10.70 5.49 -23.33
C GLU A 13 10.87 6.63 -22.32
N LEU A 14 10.83 6.28 -21.04
CA LEU A 14 10.91 7.22 -19.93
C LEU A 14 11.92 6.73 -18.88
N ASP A 15 12.67 7.68 -18.32
CA ASP A 15 13.34 7.54 -17.02
C ASP A 15 12.72 8.57 -16.06
N ILE A 16 12.25 8.10 -14.91
CA ILE A 16 11.64 8.92 -13.88
C ILE A 16 12.39 8.79 -12.56
N THR A 17 12.73 9.94 -11.98
CA THR A 17 13.38 10.03 -10.67
C THR A 17 12.52 10.85 -9.71
N LEU A 18 12.20 10.28 -8.55
CA LEU A 18 11.60 10.96 -7.42
C LEU A 18 12.68 11.32 -6.40
N HIS A 19 12.91 12.61 -6.19
CA HIS A 19 13.88 13.13 -5.23
C HIS A 19 13.17 13.83 -4.07
N ARG A 20 13.44 13.40 -2.83
CA ARG A 20 12.94 14.08 -1.64
C ARG A 20 13.80 15.30 -1.33
N LYS A 21 13.18 16.46 -1.11
CA LYS A 21 13.92 17.65 -0.65
C LYS A 21 14.25 17.47 0.83
N ILE A 22 15.53 17.57 1.17
CA ILE A 22 16.01 17.46 2.55
C ILE A 22 16.62 18.81 2.93
N SER A 23 16.04 19.48 3.93
CA SER A 23 16.47 20.81 4.37
C SER A 23 17.68 20.80 5.31
N LYS A 24 17.93 19.68 6.00
CA LYS A 24 19.10 19.51 6.87
C LYS A 24 20.16 18.70 6.16
N ASN A 25 21.42 19.14 6.23
CA ASN A 25 22.56 18.41 5.67
C ASN A 25 22.84 17.15 6.52
N LEU A 26 21.97 16.14 6.36
CA LEU A 26 22.18 14.82 6.93
C LEU A 26 23.36 14.22 6.14
N ARG A 27 24.54 14.20 6.79
CA ARG A 27 25.71 13.42 6.33
C ARG A 27 25.34 11.95 6.09
N ILE A 28 24.24 11.50 6.68
CA ILE A 28 23.64 10.18 6.51
C ILE A 28 22.85 10.17 5.17
N GLN A 29 23.27 9.31 4.24
CA GLN A 29 22.58 9.09 2.95
C GLN A 29 21.19 8.42 3.10
N ARG A 30 20.89 7.89 4.28
CA ARG A 30 19.68 7.11 4.57
C ARG A 30 18.57 8.00 5.12
N SER A 31 17.41 7.93 4.48
CA SER A 31 16.21 8.71 4.82
C SER A 31 15.35 7.94 5.83
N GLU A 32 14.77 8.64 6.81
CA GLU A 32 13.76 8.08 7.73
C GLU A 32 12.44 7.71 7.01
N VAL A 33 12.28 8.23 5.78
CA VAL A 33 11.15 7.99 4.89
C VAL A 33 11.63 7.14 3.74
N SER A 34 10.87 6.10 3.42
CA SER A 34 11.09 5.34 2.19
C SER A 34 10.32 5.97 1.03
N LEU A 35 10.95 6.04 -0.13
CA LEU A 35 10.40 6.61 -1.35
C LEU A 35 10.00 5.49 -2.31
N CYS A 36 8.97 5.75 -3.11
CA CYS A 36 8.56 4.95 -4.25
C CYS A 36 7.87 5.88 -5.27
N VAL A 37 8.13 5.69 -6.56
CA VAL A 37 7.37 6.32 -7.64
C VAL A 37 6.76 5.25 -8.52
N ALA A 38 5.51 5.48 -8.91
CA ALA A 38 4.80 4.61 -9.83
C ALA A 38 4.11 5.42 -10.91
N ILE A 39 4.05 4.89 -12.12
CA ILE A 39 3.16 5.36 -13.18
C ILE A 39 2.03 4.35 -13.28
N VAL A 40 0.80 4.83 -13.13
CA VAL A 40 -0.39 4.00 -13.06
C VAL A 40 -1.40 4.40 -14.12
N ASN A 41 -2.15 3.41 -14.59
CA ASN A 41 -3.37 3.66 -15.32
C ASN A 41 -4.54 3.76 -14.36
N VAL A 42 -5.36 4.80 -14.54
CA VAL A 42 -6.51 5.07 -13.67
C VAL A 42 -7.80 5.29 -14.45
N GLU A 43 -8.89 4.87 -13.82
CA GLU A 43 -10.24 5.23 -14.18
C GLU A 43 -10.74 6.24 -13.13
N GLU A 44 -11.09 7.44 -13.55
CA GLU A 44 -11.74 8.41 -12.67
C GLU A 44 -13.18 7.98 -12.40
N ARG A 45 -13.53 7.88 -11.11
CA ARG A 45 -14.90 7.62 -10.64
C ARG A 45 -15.55 8.94 -10.24
N THR A 46 -16.53 8.89 -9.34
CA THR A 46 -17.21 10.08 -8.86
C THR A 46 -16.32 10.89 -7.91
N HIS A 47 -16.37 12.22 -8.01
CA HIS A 47 -15.73 13.18 -7.10
C HIS A 47 -14.19 13.03 -6.97
N GLY A 48 -13.46 12.81 -8.07
CA GLY A 48 -12.00 12.74 -8.04
C GLY A 48 -11.43 11.51 -7.31
N ASN A 49 -12.24 10.46 -7.14
CA ASN A 49 -11.76 9.15 -6.68
C ASN A 49 -11.26 8.36 -7.89
N TYR A 50 -10.02 7.89 -7.84
CA TYR A 50 -9.43 7.11 -8.94
C TYR A 50 -9.39 5.62 -8.58
N ARG A 51 -9.66 4.77 -9.57
CA ARG A 51 -9.43 3.32 -9.50
C ARG A 51 -8.20 2.98 -10.33
N ILE A 52 -7.23 2.28 -9.75
CA ILE A 52 -6.04 1.83 -10.47
C ILE A 52 -6.33 0.47 -11.11
N TYR A 53 -6.11 0.35 -12.42
CA TYR A 53 -6.29 -0.92 -13.14
C TYR A 53 -4.99 -1.53 -13.64
N SER A 54 -3.89 -0.79 -13.74
CA SER A 54 -2.54 -1.35 -13.93
C SER A 54 -1.44 -0.40 -13.48
N ILE A 55 -0.25 -0.95 -13.27
CA ILE A 55 0.95 -0.23 -12.81
C ILE A 55 2.08 -0.52 -13.82
N PRO A 56 2.11 0.16 -14.98
CA PRO A 56 3.11 -0.12 -16.02
C PRO A 56 4.56 0.11 -15.56
N ILE A 57 4.80 1.09 -14.70
CA ILE A 57 6.15 1.43 -14.23
C ILE A 57 6.13 1.60 -12.71
N LEU A 58 7.08 0.98 -12.02
CA LEU A 58 7.20 0.97 -10.57
C LEU A 58 8.66 0.93 -10.15
N SER A 59 9.10 1.92 -9.37
CA SER A 59 10.44 1.89 -8.76
C SER A 59 10.52 0.93 -7.58
N GLN A 60 11.69 0.34 -7.36
CA GLN A 60 11.98 -0.31 -6.08
C GLN A 60 11.86 0.71 -4.93
N ARG A 61 11.09 0.35 -3.90
CA ARG A 61 11.01 1.14 -2.67
C ARG A 61 12.36 1.18 -1.96
N GLY A 62 12.76 2.35 -1.48
CA GLY A 62 14.01 2.46 -0.73
C GLY A 62 14.10 3.67 0.21
N GLN A 63 14.88 3.53 1.28
CA GLN A 63 15.18 4.58 2.27
C GLN A 63 16.35 5.46 1.82
N HIS A 64 16.23 6.00 0.62
CA HIS A 64 17.25 6.84 -0.03
C HIS A 64 16.79 8.29 -0.16
N LYS A 65 17.69 9.17 -0.61
CA LYS A 65 17.33 10.56 -0.96
C LYS A 65 16.49 10.65 -2.23
N PHE A 66 16.64 9.68 -3.12
CA PHE A 66 15.87 9.53 -4.34
C PHE A 66 15.64 8.06 -4.70
N VAL A 67 14.65 7.81 -5.54
CA VAL A 67 14.43 6.54 -6.24
C VAL A 67 14.20 6.85 -7.71
N SER A 68 14.67 5.97 -8.59
CA SER A 68 14.48 6.08 -10.03
C SER A 68 14.00 4.76 -10.62
N THR A 69 13.40 4.84 -11.79
CA THR A 69 12.98 3.69 -12.60
C THR A 69 12.75 4.15 -14.03
N ASP A 70 12.87 3.23 -14.96
CA ASP A 70 12.63 3.45 -16.37
C ASP A 70 11.53 2.52 -16.91
N GLY A 71 11.08 2.77 -18.14
CA GLY A 71 10.17 1.90 -18.86
C GLY A 71 9.57 2.53 -20.11
N PHE A 72 8.73 1.75 -20.79
CA PHE A 72 8.02 2.18 -22.00
C PHE A 72 6.53 2.39 -21.72
N LEU A 73 5.97 3.48 -22.25
CA LEU A 73 4.54 3.76 -22.23
C LEU A 73 3.98 3.83 -23.65
N GLN A 74 2.80 3.23 -23.81
CA GLN A 74 1.98 3.38 -25.01
C GLN A 74 1.27 4.74 -25.02
N PRO A 75 0.73 5.19 -26.16
CA PRO A 75 -0.12 6.38 -26.20
C PRO A 75 -1.29 6.26 -25.20
N GLY A 76 -1.48 7.29 -24.37
CA GLY A 76 -2.46 7.24 -23.30
C GLY A 76 -2.28 8.34 -22.25
N THR A 77 -3.15 8.32 -21.25
CA THR A 77 -3.08 9.21 -20.08
C THR A 77 -2.85 8.38 -18.82
N TYR A 78 -1.88 8.81 -18.02
CA TYR A 78 -1.41 8.12 -16.84
C TYR A 78 -1.38 9.07 -15.64
N LEU A 79 -1.33 8.50 -14.43
CA LEU A 79 -0.95 9.24 -13.23
C LEU A 79 0.45 8.82 -12.77
N ILE A 80 1.29 9.80 -12.50
CA ILE A 80 2.54 9.62 -11.75
C ILE A 80 2.22 9.82 -10.27
N LEU A 81 2.40 8.76 -9.48
CA LEU A 81 2.16 8.75 -8.04
C LEU A 81 3.49 8.72 -7.27
N PRO A 82 3.88 9.86 -6.66
CA PRO A 82 5.02 9.91 -5.76
C PRO A 82 4.61 9.52 -4.34
N PHE A 83 5.09 8.38 -3.86
CA PHE A 83 4.79 7.90 -2.51
C PHE A 83 5.97 8.14 -1.56
N LEU A 84 5.65 8.80 -0.45
CA LEU A 84 6.53 9.00 0.69
C LEU A 84 5.97 8.19 1.86
N PHE A 85 6.48 6.99 2.07
CA PHE A 85 6.05 6.14 3.17
C PHE A 85 6.85 6.47 4.42
N ASN A 86 6.19 7.15 5.35
CA ASN A 86 6.64 7.23 6.73
C ASN A 86 6.19 5.94 7.44
N PRO A 87 7.10 5.22 8.13
CA PRO A 87 6.70 4.09 8.94
C PRO A 87 5.52 4.43 9.86
N ILE A 88 5.52 5.58 10.54
CA ILE A 88 4.52 5.94 11.57
C ILE A 88 3.15 6.34 10.99
N ASN A 89 2.96 6.37 9.66
CA ASN A 89 1.78 6.96 9.00
C ASN A 89 1.42 8.38 9.51
N LYS A 90 2.33 9.06 10.20
CA LYS A 90 2.16 10.46 10.59
C LYS A 90 2.39 11.31 9.36
N GLN A 91 1.46 12.24 9.14
CA GLN A 91 1.63 13.34 8.19
C GLN A 91 2.97 14.01 8.49
N MET A 92 3.85 14.05 7.49
CA MET A 92 5.17 14.65 7.65
C MET A 92 5.11 16.12 7.23
N ASP A 93 5.57 17.00 8.11
CA ASP A 93 5.55 18.45 7.91
C ASP A 93 6.42 18.95 6.73
N ASN A 94 7.16 18.07 6.05
CA ASN A 94 8.01 18.40 4.90
C ASN A 94 8.05 17.25 3.88
N THR A 95 6.93 17.00 3.19
CA THR A 95 6.83 16.10 2.04
C THR A 95 7.16 16.80 0.72
N GLU A 96 8.06 17.78 0.72
CA GLU A 96 8.51 18.40 -0.53
C GLU A 96 9.36 17.39 -1.32
N PHE A 97 8.97 17.16 -2.56
CA PHE A 97 9.68 16.30 -3.49
C PHE A 97 9.74 16.98 -4.86
N ASN A 98 10.73 16.58 -5.65
CA ASN A 98 10.87 16.92 -7.05
C ASN A 98 10.78 15.63 -7.87
N ILE A 99 10.19 15.72 -9.04
CA ILE A 99 10.24 14.66 -10.05
C ILE A 99 11.05 15.19 -11.22
N ALA A 100 12.01 14.38 -11.69
CA ALA A 100 12.66 14.54 -12.97
C ALA A 100 12.14 13.45 -13.91
N VAL A 101 11.77 13.83 -15.13
CA VAL A 101 11.34 12.90 -16.18
C VAL A 101 12.19 13.17 -17.41
N HIS A 102 12.90 12.15 -17.87
CA HIS A 102 13.58 12.14 -19.15
C HIS A 102 12.76 11.28 -20.11
N SER A 103 12.52 11.77 -21.32
CA SER A 103 11.66 11.09 -22.28
C SER A 103 12.28 11.08 -23.67
N SER A 104 12.10 9.98 -24.40
CA SER A 104 12.53 9.89 -25.81
C SER A 104 11.65 10.70 -26.76
N CYS A 105 10.45 11.07 -26.33
CA CYS A 105 9.46 11.86 -27.07
C CYS A 105 8.96 13.05 -26.24
N SER A 106 8.31 14.02 -26.87
CA SER A 106 7.59 15.09 -26.16
C SER A 106 6.44 14.50 -25.35
N ILE A 107 6.32 14.94 -24.09
CA ILE A 107 5.27 14.54 -23.15
C ILE A 107 4.54 15.77 -22.63
N ASP A 108 3.27 15.61 -22.28
CA ASP A 108 2.52 16.64 -21.56
C ASP A 108 2.41 16.22 -20.08
N LEU A 109 2.83 17.10 -19.18
CA LEU A 109 2.87 16.84 -17.74
C LEU A 109 2.16 17.95 -16.97
N GLU A 110 1.06 17.61 -16.30
CA GLU A 110 0.27 18.54 -15.49
C GLU A 110 0.32 18.15 -14.02
N ARG A 111 0.58 19.12 -13.14
CA ARG A 111 0.61 18.89 -11.70
C ARG A 111 -0.79 19.02 -11.11
N ILE A 112 -1.25 17.98 -10.41
CA ILE A 112 -2.59 17.95 -9.81
C ILE A 112 -2.55 17.56 -8.34
N ARG A 113 -3.70 17.68 -7.66
CA ARG A 113 -3.91 17.17 -6.31
C ARG A 113 -5.10 16.21 -6.29
N ILE A 114 -4.92 15.04 -5.69
CA ILE A 114 -5.96 14.01 -5.55
C ILE A 114 -6.10 13.60 -4.08
N SER A 115 -7.21 12.95 -3.70
CA SER A 115 -7.42 12.45 -2.32
C SER A 115 -6.35 11.42 -1.92
N LEU A 116 -6.01 11.32 -0.62
CA LEU A 116 -5.09 10.28 -0.13
C LEU A 116 -5.69 8.88 -0.21
N ARG A 117 -7.00 8.73 -0.48
CA ARG A 117 -7.62 7.42 -0.76
C ARG A 117 -6.92 6.63 -1.87
N ILE A 118 -6.29 7.31 -2.83
CA ILE A 118 -5.50 6.66 -3.88
C ILE A 118 -4.33 5.84 -3.32
N GLN A 119 -3.82 6.19 -2.13
CA GLN A 119 -2.73 5.47 -1.47
C GLN A 119 -3.19 4.07 -1.07
N ARG A 120 -4.39 3.94 -0.50
CA ARG A 120 -4.96 2.63 -0.17
C ARG A 120 -5.17 1.79 -1.42
N GLU A 121 -5.76 2.38 -2.46
CA GLU A 121 -5.98 1.69 -3.74
C GLU A 121 -4.64 1.24 -4.36
N PHE A 122 -3.62 2.10 -4.35
CA PHE A 122 -2.29 1.77 -4.86
C PHE A 122 -1.67 0.58 -4.11
N LEU A 123 -1.67 0.59 -2.77
CA LEU A 123 -1.10 -0.49 -1.98
C LEU A 123 -1.85 -1.82 -2.18
N ILE A 124 -3.18 -1.77 -2.26
CA ILE A 124 -4.00 -2.94 -2.61
C ILE A 124 -3.58 -3.49 -3.97
N LYS A 125 -3.46 -2.63 -4.99
CA LYS A 125 -3.11 -3.05 -6.35
C LYS A 125 -1.69 -3.55 -6.46
N LEU A 126 -0.79 -2.98 -5.68
CA LEU A 126 0.59 -3.45 -5.56
C LEU A 126 0.64 -4.90 -5.06
N CYS A 127 -0.13 -5.23 -4.02
CA CYS A 127 -0.26 -6.60 -3.54
C CYS A 127 -0.90 -7.54 -4.57
N ILE A 128 -1.95 -7.10 -5.27
CA ILE A 128 -2.65 -7.93 -6.25
C ILE A 128 -1.76 -8.24 -7.48
N PHE A 129 -0.99 -7.26 -7.95
CA PHE A 129 -0.19 -7.42 -9.16
C PHE A 129 1.20 -8.00 -8.91
N TYR A 130 1.82 -7.71 -7.76
CA TYR A 130 3.22 -8.08 -7.48
C TYR A 130 3.40 -8.90 -6.20
N GLY A 131 2.35 -9.07 -5.39
CA GLY A 131 2.40 -9.88 -4.18
C GLY A 131 2.36 -11.37 -4.50
N GLU A 132 2.92 -12.16 -3.59
CA GLU A 132 2.85 -13.62 -3.64
C GLU A 132 1.58 -14.08 -2.91
N GLU A 133 0.74 -14.86 -3.58
CA GLU A 133 -0.45 -15.46 -2.96
C GLU A 133 0.00 -16.59 -2.01
N VAL A 134 -0.31 -16.43 -0.72
CA VAL A 134 0.07 -17.41 0.31
C VAL A 134 -0.92 -18.56 0.29
N GLN A 135 -0.41 -19.77 0.08
CA GLN A 135 -1.23 -20.99 0.16
C GLN A 135 -1.57 -21.28 1.62
N THR A 136 -2.86 -21.25 1.94
CA THR A 136 -3.38 -21.69 3.23
C THR A 136 -4.05 -23.05 3.05
N ARG A 137 -4.23 -23.79 4.16
CA ARG A 137 -4.84 -25.13 4.10
C ARG A 137 -6.23 -25.14 3.45
N ASN A 138 -6.93 -24.01 3.46
CA ASN A 138 -8.33 -23.90 3.07
C ASN A 138 -8.56 -22.93 1.88
N SER A 139 -7.50 -22.37 1.28
CA SER A 139 -7.56 -21.24 0.33
C SER A 139 -8.40 -21.50 -0.92
N MET A 140 -8.54 -22.75 -1.35
CA MET A 140 -9.33 -23.10 -2.55
C MET A 140 -10.84 -23.14 -2.28
N ASP A 141 -11.27 -23.41 -1.05
CA ASP A 141 -12.66 -23.75 -0.73
C ASP A 141 -13.40 -22.66 0.05
N ASP A 142 -12.68 -21.81 0.80
CA ASP A 142 -13.29 -20.87 1.74
C ASP A 142 -13.48 -19.44 1.19
N GLY A 143 -12.89 -19.16 0.03
CA GLY A 143 -12.95 -17.86 -0.65
C GLY A 143 -12.02 -16.80 -0.06
N VAL A 144 -11.04 -17.18 0.77
CA VAL A 144 -10.05 -16.26 1.36
C VAL A 144 -8.76 -16.29 0.57
N LYS A 145 -8.29 -15.12 0.12
CA LYS A 145 -6.97 -14.97 -0.51
C LYS A 145 -6.09 -14.07 0.33
N ILE A 146 -4.82 -14.43 0.47
CA ILE A 146 -3.84 -13.68 1.26
C ILE A 146 -2.65 -13.39 0.36
N TYR A 147 -2.23 -12.13 0.30
CA TYR A 147 -1.10 -11.68 -0.50
C TYR A 147 -0.02 -11.09 0.40
N GLU A 148 1.20 -11.58 0.24
CA GLU A 148 2.40 -10.99 0.85
C GLU A 148 3.22 -10.28 -0.22
N LEU A 149 3.35 -8.96 -0.09
CA LEU A 149 4.27 -8.18 -0.91
C LEU A 149 5.57 -7.94 -0.13
N LYS A 150 6.62 -8.67 -0.50
CA LYS A 150 8.00 -8.49 0.01
C LYS A 150 8.93 -7.93 -1.06
N LYS A 151 8.80 -8.44 -2.29
CA LYS A 151 9.55 -7.98 -3.46
C LYS A 151 9.22 -6.51 -3.73
N PHE A 152 10.23 -5.73 -4.13
CA PHE A 152 10.14 -4.29 -4.40
C PHE A 152 9.75 -3.40 -3.19
N TRP A 153 9.51 -3.97 -2.01
CA TRP A 153 8.87 -3.28 -0.89
C TRP A 153 9.76 -3.06 0.37
N ASP A 154 11.04 -3.48 0.40
CA ASP A 154 11.97 -3.36 1.56
C ASP A 154 11.26 -3.48 2.94
N GLY A 155 10.45 -4.54 3.06
CA GLY A 155 9.40 -4.61 4.07
C GLY A 155 8.37 -5.71 3.76
N LEU A 156 7.19 -5.59 4.36
CA LEU A 156 6.02 -6.43 4.06
C LEU A 156 4.77 -5.56 3.87
N ILE A 157 3.91 -5.91 2.92
CA ILE A 157 2.47 -5.61 2.98
C ILE A 157 1.72 -6.93 3.02
N LEU A 158 0.79 -7.05 3.97
CA LEU A 158 -0.14 -8.18 4.02
C LEU A 158 -1.53 -7.70 3.64
N LEU A 159 -2.05 -8.19 2.52
CA LEU A 159 -3.41 -7.95 2.05
C LEU A 159 -4.23 -9.23 2.18
N VAL A 160 -5.45 -9.12 2.69
CA VAL A 160 -6.41 -10.23 2.70
C VAL A 160 -7.62 -9.84 1.88
N GLU A 161 -8.05 -10.71 0.96
CA GLU A 161 -9.33 -10.63 0.27
C GLU A 161 -10.29 -11.69 0.81
N ASN A 162 -11.41 -11.24 1.36
CA ASN A 162 -12.53 -12.09 1.70
C ASN A 162 -13.54 -12.09 0.54
N ARG A 163 -13.48 -13.12 -0.31
CA ARG A 163 -14.43 -13.34 -1.41
C ARG A 163 -15.59 -14.24 -1.01
N ASN A 164 -15.72 -14.59 0.28
CA ASN A 164 -16.88 -15.29 0.79
C ASN A 164 -18.10 -14.35 0.74
N LEU A 165 -19.27 -14.88 0.36
CA LEU A 165 -20.51 -14.11 0.18
C LEU A 165 -21.27 -13.86 1.49
N ASN A 166 -21.03 -14.66 2.53
CA ASN A 166 -21.90 -14.68 3.72
C ASN A 166 -21.13 -14.73 5.05
N LYS A 167 -19.79 -14.83 5.01
CA LYS A 167 -18.95 -14.97 6.19
C LYS A 167 -17.92 -13.85 6.23
N ASN A 168 -17.64 -13.38 7.43
CA ASN A 168 -16.53 -12.49 7.72
C ASN A 168 -15.28 -13.34 7.98
N VAL A 169 -14.11 -12.79 7.65
CA VAL A 169 -12.83 -13.40 8.01
C VAL A 169 -12.37 -12.73 9.30
N HIS A 170 -12.25 -13.51 10.37
CA HIS A 170 -11.58 -13.07 11.60
C HIS A 170 -10.12 -13.42 11.45
N PHE A 171 -9.28 -12.40 11.27
CA PHE A 171 -7.86 -12.53 11.00
C PHE A 171 -7.07 -12.16 12.25
N HIS A 172 -6.09 -12.99 12.60
CA HIS A 172 -5.16 -12.76 13.70
C HIS A 172 -3.74 -12.80 13.15
N PHE A 173 -2.98 -11.73 13.35
CA PHE A 173 -1.60 -11.61 12.91
C PHE A 173 -0.69 -11.32 14.10
N ARG A 174 0.49 -11.92 14.10
CA ARG A 174 1.50 -11.78 15.14
C ARG A 174 2.86 -11.51 14.51
N CYS A 175 3.63 -10.60 15.10
CA CYS A 175 4.93 -10.18 14.57
C CYS A 175 5.97 -9.97 15.68
N THR A 176 6.01 -10.89 16.64
CA THR A 176 6.82 -10.77 17.86
C THR A 176 8.31 -11.00 17.66
N LEU A 177 8.71 -11.65 16.56
CA LEU A 177 10.11 -12.02 16.27
C LEU A 177 10.83 -11.02 15.37
N SER A 178 10.14 -9.97 14.92
CA SER A 178 10.72 -8.97 14.02
C SER A 178 11.66 -8.02 14.76
N GLN A 179 12.81 -7.74 14.18
CA GLN A 179 13.81 -6.82 14.72
C GLN A 179 14.07 -5.67 13.76
N ASN A 180 14.33 -4.48 14.31
CA ASN A 180 14.49 -3.25 13.53
C ASN A 180 13.29 -3.00 12.57
N ALA A 181 12.12 -3.48 12.97
CA ALA A 181 10.89 -3.42 12.20
C ALA A 181 9.97 -2.35 12.76
N PHE A 182 9.44 -1.55 11.85
CA PHE A 182 8.29 -0.71 12.11
C PHE A 182 7.04 -1.40 11.56
N ILE A 183 5.96 -1.41 12.33
CA ILE A 183 4.70 -2.08 12.01
C ILE A 183 3.57 -1.05 12.11
N SER A 184 2.79 -0.86 11.05
CA SER A 184 1.79 0.23 10.95
C SER A 184 0.65 0.14 11.95
N ARG A 185 0.32 -1.06 12.41
CA ARG A 185 -0.65 -1.32 13.47
C ARG A 185 -0.06 -2.35 14.41
N LYS A 186 0.20 -1.97 15.66
CA LYS A 186 0.66 -2.90 16.69
C LYS A 186 0.09 -2.53 18.05
N ASP A 187 -0.31 -3.55 18.80
CA ASP A 187 -0.50 -3.43 20.24
C ASP A 187 0.84 -3.63 20.98
N SER A 188 0.79 -3.62 22.31
CA SER A 188 1.97 -3.87 23.16
C SER A 188 2.63 -5.23 22.92
N ASN A 189 1.88 -6.21 22.39
CA ASN A 189 2.30 -7.58 22.18
C ASN A 189 2.63 -7.88 20.70
N HIS A 190 2.67 -6.87 19.84
CA HIS A 190 2.88 -7.02 18.39
C HIS A 190 1.84 -7.94 17.73
N GLN A 191 0.61 -7.87 18.23
CA GLN A 191 -0.55 -8.59 17.70
C GLN A 191 -1.55 -7.60 17.10
N LEU A 192 -2.34 -8.11 16.16
CA LEU A 192 -3.49 -7.42 15.62
C LEU A 192 -4.56 -8.42 15.23
N PHE A 193 -5.81 -7.98 15.36
CA PHE A 193 -6.99 -8.73 14.99
C PHE A 193 -7.88 -7.86 14.10
N ASP A 194 -8.37 -8.43 13.00
CA ASP A 194 -9.25 -7.74 12.09
C ASP A 194 -10.44 -8.63 11.71
N VAL A 195 -11.63 -8.02 11.63
CA VAL A 195 -12.79 -8.61 10.99
C VAL A 195 -12.90 -8.01 9.59
N ILE A 196 -12.65 -8.83 8.58
CA ILE A 196 -12.77 -8.45 7.18
C ILE A 196 -14.16 -8.87 6.70
N PRO A 197 -15.05 -7.92 6.37
CA PRO A 197 -16.42 -8.26 5.96
C PRO A 197 -16.46 -9.11 4.69
N SER A 198 -17.58 -9.78 4.48
CA SER A 198 -17.87 -10.48 3.22
C SER A 198 -17.67 -9.54 2.00
N MET A 199 -17.06 -10.06 0.93
CA MET A 199 -16.79 -9.29 -0.30
C MET A 199 -15.97 -8.02 -0.08
N HIS A 200 -15.06 -8.04 0.90
CA HIS A 200 -14.11 -6.96 1.16
C HIS A 200 -12.68 -7.45 1.14
N ARG A 201 -11.76 -6.51 0.97
CA ARG A 201 -10.33 -6.71 1.14
C ARG A 201 -9.77 -5.68 2.09
N GLN A 202 -8.67 -6.01 2.77
CA GLN A 202 -8.09 -5.14 3.77
C GLN A 202 -6.58 -5.31 3.81
N ILE A 203 -5.86 -4.18 3.83
CA ILE A 203 -4.43 -4.19 4.19
C ILE A 203 -4.36 -4.38 5.69
N ILE A 204 -3.93 -5.56 6.12
CA ILE A 204 -3.85 -5.93 7.52
C ILE A 204 -2.72 -5.15 8.20
N VAL A 205 -1.54 -5.17 7.56
CA VAL A 205 -0.35 -4.53 8.10
C VAL A 205 0.61 -4.12 7.00
N THR A 206 1.35 -3.04 7.26
CA THR A 206 2.57 -2.72 6.54
C THR A 206 3.74 -2.79 7.53
N ILE A 207 4.83 -3.42 7.11
CA ILE A 207 6.07 -3.51 7.85
C ILE A 207 7.17 -2.85 7.04
N ALA A 208 7.96 -2.01 7.68
CA ALA A 208 9.07 -1.31 7.07
C ALA A 208 10.30 -1.38 7.98
N ARG A 209 11.47 -1.25 7.39
CA ARG A 209 12.70 -1.09 8.16
C ARG A 209 12.68 0.20 8.98
N LYS A 210 13.01 0.14 10.26
CA LYS A 210 13.10 1.33 11.14
C LYS A 210 14.40 2.10 10.93
N ASN A 211 15.53 1.40 10.84
CA ASN A 211 16.85 2.00 10.65
C ASN A 211 17.61 1.28 9.53
N ALA A 212 17.86 1.97 8.43
CA ALA A 212 18.63 1.45 7.29
C ALA A 212 20.07 1.02 7.61
N SER A 213 20.62 1.42 8.76
CA SER A 213 21.99 1.08 9.18
C SER A 213 22.11 -0.20 9.99
N HIS A 214 21.00 -0.85 10.34
CA HIS A 214 21.01 -2.11 11.07
C HIS A 214 20.38 -3.22 10.23
N SER A 215 20.72 -4.47 10.55
CA SER A 215 20.02 -5.63 10.01
C SER A 215 18.52 -5.52 10.30
N PHE A 216 17.71 -6.10 9.41
CA PHE A 216 16.26 -6.03 9.47
C PHE A 216 15.71 -7.43 9.26
N THR A 217 14.84 -7.86 10.16
CA THR A 217 14.19 -9.17 10.08
C THR A 217 12.69 -9.02 10.28
N ILE A 218 11.94 -9.78 9.48
CA ILE A 218 10.50 -9.90 9.62
C ILE A 218 10.20 -11.33 10.00
N GLY A 219 9.76 -11.55 11.24
CA GLY A 219 9.27 -12.82 11.73
C GLY A 219 7.80 -12.67 12.11
N HIS A 220 6.92 -13.18 11.27
CA HIS A 220 5.47 -13.09 11.45
C HIS A 220 4.76 -14.43 11.24
N ASP A 221 3.57 -14.51 11.79
CA ASP A 221 2.65 -15.64 11.65
C ASP A 221 1.21 -15.11 11.67
N PHE A 222 0.28 -15.83 11.05
CA PHE A 222 -1.12 -15.46 11.06
C PHE A 222 -2.04 -16.68 11.02
N GLN A 223 -3.25 -16.47 11.52
CA GLN A 223 -4.34 -17.44 11.50
C GLN A 223 -5.63 -16.71 11.14
N TYR A 224 -6.57 -17.42 10.51
CA TYR A 224 -7.89 -16.89 10.30
C TYR A 224 -8.97 -17.95 10.45
N ILE A 225 -10.19 -17.50 10.74
CA ILE A 225 -11.39 -18.31 10.75
C ILE A 225 -12.52 -17.59 10.03
N LEU A 226 -13.43 -18.35 9.45
CA LEU A 226 -14.70 -17.82 8.93
C LEU A 226 -15.72 -17.72 10.05
N SER A 227 -16.42 -16.59 10.12
CA SER A 227 -17.40 -16.31 11.16
C SER A 227 -18.64 -15.62 10.60
N SER A 228 -19.79 -15.87 11.22
CA SER A 228 -21.00 -15.07 10.99
C SER A 228 -21.03 -13.79 11.82
N GLN A 229 -20.12 -13.63 12.78
CA GLN A 229 -20.04 -12.45 13.63
C GLN A 229 -19.20 -11.37 12.95
N ASP A 230 -19.59 -10.11 13.11
CA ASP A 230 -18.89 -8.94 12.58
C ASP A 230 -18.00 -8.26 13.64
N PHE A 231 -17.74 -8.91 14.77
CA PHE A 231 -16.86 -8.42 15.83
C PHE A 231 -16.03 -9.55 16.44
N ILE A 232 -14.88 -9.19 17.00
CA ILE A 232 -14.04 -10.03 17.86
C ILE A 232 -14.47 -9.84 19.32
N LYS A 233 -14.46 -10.91 20.11
CA LYS A 233 -14.58 -10.85 21.57
C LYS A 233 -13.18 -10.91 22.17
N ASN A 234 -12.70 -9.80 22.72
CA ASN A 234 -11.51 -9.81 23.56
C ASN A 234 -11.91 -10.09 25.03
N SER A 235 -10.98 -10.60 25.85
CA SER A 235 -11.16 -10.97 27.26
C SER A 235 -11.82 -9.89 28.12
N HIS A 236 -11.75 -8.64 27.65
CA HIS A 236 -12.30 -7.44 28.26
C HIS A 236 -13.51 -6.89 27.49
N ILE A 237 -14.58 -7.69 27.31
CA ILE A 237 -16.01 -7.35 27.00
C ILE A 237 -16.33 -6.43 25.79
N ASN A 238 -15.40 -5.68 25.21
CA ASN A 238 -15.66 -4.77 24.11
C ASN A 238 -15.71 -5.53 22.78
N LYS A 239 -16.88 -5.50 22.13
CA LYS A 239 -17.05 -5.93 20.74
C LYS A 239 -16.33 -4.92 19.83
N GLN A 240 -15.32 -5.36 19.11
CA GLN A 240 -14.56 -4.51 18.18
C GLN A 240 -14.30 -5.26 16.87
N LYS A 241 -14.24 -4.52 15.76
CA LYS A 241 -13.87 -5.05 14.43
C LYS A 241 -12.37 -5.14 14.24
N HIS A 242 -11.63 -4.25 14.91
CA HIS A 242 -10.22 -4.04 14.69
C HIS A 242 -9.50 -3.90 16.03
N TRP A 243 -8.39 -4.59 16.19
CA TRP A 243 -7.48 -4.42 17.31
C TRP A 243 -6.04 -4.35 16.78
N PRO A 244 -5.27 -3.30 17.07
CA PRO A 244 -5.70 -2.02 17.61
C PRO A 244 -6.82 -1.36 16.76
N ASN A 245 -7.61 -0.50 17.39
CA ASN A 245 -8.71 0.21 16.72
C ASN A 245 -8.20 1.00 15.50
N ILE A 246 -9.00 1.02 14.45
CA ILE A 246 -8.84 1.88 13.27
C ILE A 246 -9.85 3.02 13.40
N ASP A 247 -9.47 4.22 12.98
CA ASP A 247 -10.43 5.32 12.85
C ASP A 247 -11.35 5.06 11.65
N GLU A 248 -12.58 4.62 11.94
CA GLU A 248 -13.64 4.33 10.97
C GLU A 248 -14.48 5.57 10.59
N SER A 249 -14.06 6.79 10.95
CA SER A 249 -14.81 7.99 10.55
C SER A 249 -14.98 8.06 9.02
N ILE A 250 -16.12 8.59 8.56
CA ILE A 250 -16.56 8.54 7.14
C ILE A 250 -15.57 9.25 6.18
N LEU A 251 -14.69 10.10 6.71
CA LEU A 251 -13.64 10.81 5.98
C LEU A 251 -12.25 10.15 6.09
N SER A 252 -12.14 8.99 6.73
CA SER A 252 -10.85 8.36 7.02
C SER A 252 -10.15 7.88 5.75
N GLU A 253 -8.94 8.40 5.55
CA GLU A 253 -8.00 8.02 4.48
C GLU A 253 -7.07 6.87 4.94
N ASP A 254 -7.41 6.18 6.04
CA ASP A 254 -6.62 5.08 6.57
C ASP A 254 -6.54 3.92 5.57
N ILE A 255 -5.30 3.48 5.32
CA ILE A 255 -4.96 2.40 4.40
C ILE A 255 -5.44 1.03 4.91
N HIS A 256 -5.72 0.92 6.20
CA HIS A 256 -6.12 -0.32 6.86
C HIS A 256 -7.63 -0.55 6.88
N LEU A 257 -8.46 0.41 6.46
CA LEU A 257 -9.90 0.20 6.39
C LEU A 257 -10.28 -0.83 5.32
N PRO A 258 -11.26 -1.72 5.59
CA PRO A 258 -11.80 -2.62 4.59
C PRO A 258 -12.35 -1.88 3.36
N GLN A 259 -12.08 -2.42 2.18
CA GLN A 259 -12.56 -1.92 0.90
C GLN A 259 -13.36 -3.00 0.17
N SER A 260 -14.55 -2.65 -0.31
CA SER A 260 -15.40 -3.56 -1.06
C SER A 260 -14.72 -4.04 -2.35
N ILE A 261 -14.89 -5.32 -2.66
CA ILE A 261 -14.49 -5.97 -3.90
C ILE A 261 -15.67 -5.82 -4.88
N SER A 262 -15.50 -4.99 -5.92
CA SER A 262 -16.49 -4.87 -6.99
C SER A 262 -16.50 -6.13 -7.87
N ASN A 263 -17.66 -6.73 -8.11
CA ASN A 263 -17.86 -7.89 -8.99
C ASN A 263 -17.64 -7.62 -10.49
N THR A 264 -17.19 -6.43 -10.87
CA THR A 264 -16.85 -6.15 -12.27
C THR A 264 -15.60 -6.92 -12.65
N LYS A 265 -15.80 -8.01 -13.41
CA LYS A 265 -14.75 -8.77 -14.09
C LYS A 265 -13.83 -7.77 -14.78
N HIS A 266 -12.54 -7.84 -14.46
CA HIS A 266 -11.49 -7.21 -15.23
C HIS A 266 -11.51 -7.85 -16.62
N GLN A 267 -12.06 -7.14 -17.61
CA GLN A 267 -11.79 -7.40 -19.03
C GLN A 267 -10.54 -6.62 -19.42
#